data_AF-R7UKZ8-F1
#
_entry.id   AF-R7UKZ8-F1
#
_cell.length_a   1.000
_cell.length_b   1.000
_cell.length_c   1.000
_cell.angle_alpha   90.00
_cell.angle_beta   90.00
_cell.angle_gamma   90.00
#
_symmetry.space_group_name_H-M   'P 1'
#
loop_
_entity.id
_entity.type
_entity.pdbx_description
1 polymer ?
#
loop_
_entity_poly.entity_id
_entity_poly.type
_entity_poly.pdbx_seq_one_letter_code
_entity_poly.pdbx_strand_id
1 'polypeptide(L)' 'LKNSAPGHDATRPDILRENVELIVQPLTHLINLSFSQGRLHDSLKIAHVTPIYKSGDPIDPNNYRPI' A
#
# COMPACT_ATOMS: atom_id res chain seq x y z
N LEU A 1 9.00 -16.28 -8.69
CA LEU A 1 9.31 -15.67 -7.37
C LEU A 1 9.00 -14.18 -7.48
N LYS A 2 8.02 -13.69 -6.71
CA LYS A 2 7.41 -12.35 -6.85
C LYS A 2 8.35 -11.26 -6.31
N ASN A 3 9.30 -10.82 -7.11
CA ASN A 3 10.11 -9.63 -6.82
C ASN A 3 9.25 -8.39 -7.13
N SER A 4 8.57 -7.87 -6.10
CA SER A 4 7.82 -6.61 -6.21
C SER A 4 8.76 -5.44 -5.93
N ALA A 5 8.58 -4.33 -6.63
CA ALA A 5 9.36 -3.13 -6.39
C ALA A 5 9.17 -2.64 -4.94
N PRO A 6 10.20 -2.01 -4.35
CA PRO A 6 10.06 -1.31 -3.07
C PRO A 6 8.96 -0.25 -3.12
N GLY A 7 8.31 -0.04 -1.98
CA GLY A 7 7.30 1.02 -1.83
C GLY A 7 7.93 2.41 -1.77
N HIS A 8 7.10 3.39 -1.39
CA HIS A 8 7.51 4.78 -1.17
C HIS A 8 8.64 4.95 -0.14
N ASP A 9 8.78 3.99 0.77
CA ASP A 9 9.79 3.94 1.83
C ASP A 9 11.10 3.25 1.40
N ALA A 10 11.19 2.85 0.12
CA ALA A 10 12.30 2.08 -0.44
C ALA A 10 12.59 0.74 0.28
N THR A 11 11.66 0.25 1.10
CA THR A 11 11.82 -1.02 1.82
C THR A 11 11.51 -2.18 0.88
N ARG A 12 12.41 -3.17 0.84
CA ARG A 12 12.20 -4.38 0.05
C ARG A 12 11.10 -5.24 0.69
N PRO A 13 10.07 -5.67 -0.07
CA PRO A 13 8.96 -6.47 0.46
C PRO A 13 9.39 -7.78 1.13
N ASP A 14 10.52 -8.34 0.73
CA ASP A 14 11.02 -9.60 1.28
C ASP A 14 11.41 -9.48 2.76
N ILE A 15 11.86 -8.29 3.18
CA ILE A 15 12.17 -8.02 4.59
C ILE A 15 10.90 -8.18 5.45
N LEU A 16 9.77 -7.67 4.97
CA LEU A 16 8.50 -7.79 5.68
C LEU A 16 8.00 -9.25 5.71
N ARG A 17 8.19 -10.00 4.61
CA ARG A 17 7.79 -11.41 4.51
C ARG A 17 8.58 -12.29 5.46
N GLU A 18 9.89 -12.08 5.53
CA GLU A 18 10.80 -12.83 6.40
C GLU A 18 10.56 -12.54 7.90
N ASN A 19 10.07 -11.34 8.24
CA ASN A 19 9.87 -10.89 9.62
C ASN A 19 8.40 -10.80 10.03
N VAL A 20 7.49 -11.50 9.32
CA VAL A 20 6.04 -11.37 9.53
C VAL A 20 5.62 -11.67 10.97
N GLU A 21 6.24 -12.70 11.59
CA GLU A 21 5.92 -13.12 12.96
C GLU A 21 6.27 -12.05 14.00
N LEU A 22 7.31 -11.25 13.75
CA LEU A 22 7.71 -10.15 14.63
C LEU A 22 6.83 -8.92 14.45
N ILE A 23 6.33 -8.69 13.23
CA ILE A 23 5.59 -7.48 12.85
C ILE A 23 4.09 -7.64 13.13
N VAL A 24 3.54 -8.86 13.05
CA VAL A 24 2.09 -9.10 13.10
C VAL A 24 1.47 -8.59 14.41
N GLN A 25 2.11 -8.86 15.54
CA GLN A 25 1.59 -8.46 16.85
C GLN A 25 1.56 -6.92 17.03
N PRO A 26 2.66 -6.18 16.85
CA PRO A 26 2.62 -4.72 16.99
C PRO A 26 1.71 -4.07 15.94
N LEU A 27 1.70 -4.56 14.70
CA LEU A 27 0.83 -4.01 13.64
C LEU A 27 -0.66 -4.20 13.97
N THR A 28 -1.04 -5.40 14.44
CA THR A 28 -2.43 -5.69 14.85
C THR A 28 -2.87 -4.77 15.98
N HIS A 29 -2.00 -4.55 16.97
CA HIS A 29 -2.29 -3.64 18.07
C HIS A 29 -2.52 -2.20 17.58
N LEU A 30 -1.66 -1.68 16.70
CA LEU A 30 -1.79 -0.34 16.15
C LEU A 30 -3.09 -0.16 15.34
N ILE A 31 -3.45 -1.15 14.53
CA ILE A 31 -4.70 -1.14 13.75
C ILE A 31 -5.91 -1.11 14.68
N ASN A 32 -5.96 -1.98 15.68
CA ASN A 32 -7.05 -2.02 16.64
C ASN A 32 -7.16 -0.73 17.46
N LEU A 33 -6.02 -0.14 17.83
CA LEU A 33 -5.98 1.15 18.51
C LEU A 33 -6.53 2.28 17.62
N SER A 34 -6.18 2.27 16.33
CA SER A 34 -6.72 3.23 15.36
C SER A 34 -8.24 3.14 15.25
N PHE A 35 -8.78 1.91 15.19
CA PHE A 35 -10.22 1.69 15.17
C PHE A 35 -10.90 2.12 16.48
N SER A 36 -10.34 1.77 17.63
CA SER A 36 -10.94 2.12 18.93
C SER A 36 -10.94 3.62 19.19
N GLN A 37 -9.92 4.35 18.73
CA GLN A 37 -9.83 5.80 18.85
C GLN A 37 -10.54 6.56 17.73
N GLY A 38 -10.93 5.87 16.65
CA GLY A 38 -11.48 6.50 15.44
C GLY A 38 -10.48 7.43 14.75
N ARG A 39 -9.17 7.19 14.91
CA ARG A 39 -8.10 8.06 14.39
C ARG A 39 -7.09 7.25 13.59
N LEU A 40 -6.90 7.64 12.33
CA LEU A 40 -5.82 7.16 11.47
C LEU A 40 -4.65 8.16 11.46
N HIS A 41 -3.44 7.65 11.19
CA HIS A 41 -2.28 8.48 10.92
C HIS A 41 -2.51 9.30 9.64
N ASP A 42 -2.07 10.55 9.60
CA ASP A 42 -2.35 11.43 8.44
C ASP A 42 -1.75 10.92 7.13
N SER A 43 -0.59 10.25 7.19
CA SER A 43 0.02 9.57 6.04
C SER A 43 -0.86 8.48 5.44
N LEU A 44 -1.70 7.81 6.24
CA LEU A 44 -2.63 6.77 5.78
C LEU A 44 -3.93 7.33 5.21
N LYS A 45 -4.18 8.63 5.36
CA LYS A 45 -5.37 9.31 4.81
C LYS A 45 -5.14 9.83 3.39
N ILE A 46 -3.88 9.90 2.95
CA ILE A 46 -3.50 10.44 1.65
C ILE A 46 -3.42 9.29 0.64
N ALA A 47 -4.16 9.41 -0.45
CA ALA A 47 -4.06 8.48 -1.58
C ALA A 47 -3.19 9.11 -2.69
N HIS A 48 -2.19 8.37 -3.15
CA HIS A 48 -1.44 8.73 -4.35
C HIS A 48 -1.98 7.91 -5.51
N VAL A 49 -2.63 8.56 -6.48
CA VAL A 49 -3.26 7.88 -7.62
C VAL A 49 -2.36 7.99 -8.85
N THR A 50 -1.88 6.84 -9.34
CA THR A 50 -1.12 6.78 -10.60
C THR A 50 -1.97 6.11 -11.68
N PRO A 51 -2.35 6.82 -12.76
CA PRO A 51 -3.05 6.18 -13.87
C PRO A 51 -2.08 5.26 -14.63
N ILE A 52 -2.37 3.96 -14.65
CA ILE A 52 -1.64 2.99 -15.46
C ILE A 52 -2.47 2.65 -16.69
N TYR A 53 -1.88 2.87 -17.86
CA TYR A 53 -2.50 2.50 -19.13
C TYR A 53 -2.70 0.99 -19.20
N LYS A 54 -3.94 0.56 -19.48
CA LYS A 54 -4.30 -0.84 -19.64
C LYS A 54 -4.22 -1.26 -21.11
N SER A 55 -4.97 -0.61 -21.99
CA SER A 55 -5.15 -0.95 -23.42
C SER A 55 -6.19 -0.05 -24.08
N GLY A 56 -6.15 0.16 -25.41
CA GLY A 56 -7.18 0.89 -26.16
C GLY A 56 -6.66 2.21 -26.74
N ASP A 57 -7.47 3.25 -26.68
CA ASP A 57 -7.05 4.62 -26.99
C ASP A 57 -6.36 5.25 -25.75
N PRO A 58 -5.09 5.70 -25.85
CA PRO A 58 -4.40 6.38 -24.75
C PRO A 58 -5.02 7.73 -24.35
N ILE A 59 -5.88 8.32 -25.18
CA ILE A 59 -6.53 9.60 -24.87
C ILE A 59 -7.80 9.37 -24.03
N ASP A 60 -8.41 8.19 -24.13
CA ASP A 60 -9.60 7.85 -23.33
C ASP A 60 -9.20 7.48 -21.89
N PRO A 61 -9.61 8.27 -20.88
CA PRO A 61 -9.26 8.01 -19.48
C PRO A 61 -9.83 6.68 -18.95
N ASN A 62 -10.87 6.11 -19.57
CA ASN A 62 -11.42 4.81 -19.17
C ASN A 62 -10.45 3.64 -19.43
N ASN A 63 -9.45 3.86 -20.29
CA ASN A 63 -8.42 2.87 -20.62
C ASN A 63 -7.26 2.82 -19.61
N TYR A 64 -7.40 3.52 -18.48
CA TYR A 64 -6.43 3.54 -17.38
C TYR A 64 -7.00 2.91 -16.11
N ARG A 65 -6.13 2.29 -15.31
CA ARG A 65 -6.45 1.84 -13.95
C ARG A 65 -5.87 2.85 -12.95
N PRO A 66 -6.68 3.46 -12.07
CA PRO A 66 -6.14 4.18 -10.93
C PRO A 66 -5.62 3.15 -9.93
N ILE A 67 -4.32 3.21 -9.64
CA ILE A 67 -3.68 2.48 -8.53
C ILE A 67 -3.19 3.44 -7.46
#